data_AF-A0AAU7YNE3-F1
#
_entry.id   AF-A0AAU7YNE3-F1
#
_cell.length_a   1.000
_cell.length_b   1.000
_cell.length_c   1.000
_cell.angle_alpha   90.00
_cell.angle_beta   90.00
_cell.angle_gamma   90.00
#
_symmetry.space_group_name_H-M   'P 1'
#
loop_
_entity.id
_entity.type
_entity.pdbx_description
1 polymer ?
#
loop_
_entity_poly.entity_id
_entity_poly.type
_entity_poly.pdbx_seq_one_letter_code
_entity_poly.pdbx_strand_id
1 'polypeptide(L)'
;MLQDFEKLDYNDSKCFNKIAEDYERRKKSDLFNYVILNKRKYITDILDQRLAHKDQENFRKKFSEYLLKINEKMNYGKEFQNKLQFFEDRVEEVLSDFRKLNFGLKDNLCKDDKDNVNYNKGWPADPFDKIANCYRWNKNIFLFNYVVLSKQKEIISILNEKSIPEDKRKNFKKRLGRYLLRVEEGMSNGQEFLKTDSAVAFFDGCYVPCAYAKRSLNHYDHLDINISKPGCSLEISRLFTDKIEGMERNKNEVKIVEIYSNDKRIATVEKNDKQQRNYCFEENAICNIKVRWSAEDEKGNSVNCFISFNVNSGEFEIEKATINDEDVELDEILKLAKQNKDMLIEGEALYEFLERDLEHVLCEEKKNVQPQKKEVVTTPSSILHDVELDEVSEEKDIINRGRIPWFFGS
;
A
#
# COMPACT_ATOMS: atom_id res chain seq x y z
N MET A 1 -20.65 23.17 1.71
CA MET A 1 -21.30 21.87 1.97
C MET A 1 -22.40 21.91 3.00
N LEU A 2 -22.14 22.04 4.31
CA LEU A 2 -23.25 22.17 5.28
C LEU A 2 -24.11 23.41 4.97
N GLN A 3 -23.47 24.50 4.53
CA GLN A 3 -24.17 25.67 4.00
C GLN A 3 -25.00 25.38 2.74
N ASP A 4 -24.69 24.35 1.96
CA ASP A 4 -25.50 23.98 0.79
C ASP A 4 -26.77 23.27 1.25
N PHE A 5 -26.67 22.44 2.31
CA PHE A 5 -27.84 21.93 3.01
C PHE A 5 -28.66 23.03 3.69
N GLU A 6 -28.05 24.13 4.11
CA GLU A 6 -28.72 25.31 4.70
C GLU A 6 -29.22 26.33 3.66
N LYS A 7 -28.88 26.19 2.38
CA LYS A 7 -29.29 27.11 1.29
C LYS A 7 -30.23 26.45 0.28
N LEU A 8 -30.62 25.21 0.54
CA LEU A 8 -31.56 24.46 -0.28
C LEU A 8 -32.90 25.18 -0.38
N ASP A 9 -33.46 25.18 -1.59
CA ASP A 9 -34.88 25.42 -1.79
C ASP A 9 -35.63 24.11 -1.51
N TYR A 10 -36.30 24.06 -0.36
CA TYR A 10 -36.93 22.85 0.18
C TYR A 10 -38.32 22.55 -0.41
N ASN A 11 -38.75 23.32 -1.41
CA ASN A 11 -39.97 23.03 -2.17
C ASN A 11 -39.79 21.87 -3.18
N ASP A 12 -38.56 21.36 -3.34
CA ASP A 12 -38.24 20.25 -4.23
C ASP A 12 -37.86 18.97 -3.47
N SER A 13 -38.71 17.95 -3.58
CA SER A 13 -38.48 16.61 -3.01
C SER A 13 -37.28 15.85 -3.61
N LYS A 14 -36.63 16.38 -4.65
CA LYS A 14 -35.37 15.87 -5.23
C LYS A 14 -34.12 16.64 -4.76
N CYS A 15 -34.26 17.57 -3.82
CA CYS A 15 -33.17 18.41 -3.30
C CYS A 15 -31.91 17.63 -2.89
N PHE A 16 -32.06 16.48 -2.22
CA PHE A 16 -30.92 15.66 -1.81
C PHE A 16 -30.12 15.13 -3.01
N ASN A 17 -30.79 14.51 -3.98
CA ASN A 17 -30.16 13.95 -5.16
C ASN A 17 -29.47 15.05 -5.97
N LYS A 18 -30.08 16.24 -6.06
CA LYS A 18 -29.46 17.39 -6.74
C LYS A 18 -28.15 17.81 -6.09
N ILE A 19 -28.06 17.80 -4.76
CA ILE A 19 -26.79 18.09 -4.08
C ILE A 19 -25.79 16.95 -4.31
N ALA A 20 -26.21 15.70 -4.12
CA ALA A 20 -25.32 14.56 -4.32
C ALA A 20 -24.75 14.55 -5.76
N GLU A 21 -25.60 14.73 -6.77
CA GLU A 21 -25.23 14.85 -8.19
C GLU A 21 -24.37 16.09 -8.46
N ASP A 22 -24.62 17.23 -7.82
CA ASP A 22 -23.79 18.44 -7.96
C ASP A 22 -22.39 18.22 -7.37
N TYR A 23 -22.28 17.57 -6.23
CA TYR A 23 -21.00 17.18 -5.63
C TYR A 23 -20.27 16.12 -6.46
N GLU A 24 -20.99 15.18 -7.06
CA GLU A 24 -20.45 14.21 -8.00
C GLU A 24 -19.92 14.89 -9.27
N ARG A 25 -20.70 15.78 -9.90
CA ARG A 25 -20.28 16.59 -11.07
C ARG A 25 -19.06 17.46 -10.77
N ARG A 26 -18.98 18.00 -9.55
CA ARG A 26 -17.84 18.81 -9.08
C ARG A 26 -16.63 17.98 -8.66
N LYS A 27 -16.65 16.65 -8.83
CA LYS A 27 -15.61 15.71 -8.37
C LYS A 27 -15.30 15.86 -6.87
N LYS A 28 -16.34 16.01 -6.06
CA LYS A 28 -16.28 16.16 -4.60
C LYS A 28 -17.19 15.15 -3.89
N SER A 29 -17.49 14.02 -4.54
CA SER A 29 -18.29 12.92 -3.98
C SER A 29 -17.73 12.44 -2.64
N ASP A 30 -16.41 12.34 -2.51
CA ASP A 30 -15.77 11.73 -1.34
C ASP A 30 -15.85 12.68 -0.14
N LEU A 31 -15.63 13.97 -0.37
CA LEU A 31 -15.86 15.01 0.62
C LEU A 31 -17.35 15.07 1.02
N PHE A 32 -18.25 14.83 0.07
CA PHE A 32 -19.69 14.80 0.31
C PHE A 32 -20.08 13.61 1.19
N ASN A 33 -19.66 12.40 0.82
CA ASN A 33 -19.82 11.18 1.60
C ASN A 33 -19.27 11.35 3.02
N TYR A 34 -18.07 11.92 3.15
CA TYR A 34 -17.44 12.24 4.44
C TYR A 34 -18.35 13.10 5.33
N VAL A 35 -18.93 14.18 4.79
CA VAL A 35 -19.82 15.07 5.55
C VAL A 35 -21.15 14.39 5.84
N ILE A 36 -21.74 13.66 4.88
CA ILE A 36 -22.98 12.93 5.07
C ILE A 36 -22.88 11.95 6.25
N LEU A 37 -21.81 11.17 6.30
CA LEU A 37 -21.57 10.18 7.36
C LEU A 37 -21.32 10.87 8.72
N ASN A 38 -20.45 11.87 8.77
CA ASN A 38 -20.04 12.52 10.02
C ASN A 38 -21.05 13.54 10.57
N LYS A 39 -21.96 14.03 9.72
CA LYS A 39 -22.95 15.05 10.09
C LYS A 39 -24.37 14.55 9.90
N ARG A 40 -24.58 13.23 9.83
CA ARG A 40 -25.90 12.61 9.66
C ARG A 40 -26.97 13.25 10.54
N LYS A 41 -26.76 13.27 11.85
CA LYS A 41 -27.70 13.86 12.81
C LYS A 41 -27.93 15.34 12.54
N TYR A 42 -26.87 16.12 12.34
CA TYR A 42 -26.98 17.57 12.08
C TYR A 42 -27.69 17.88 10.75
N ILE A 43 -27.48 17.06 9.72
CA ILE A 43 -28.18 17.18 8.43
C ILE A 43 -29.65 16.85 8.63
N THR A 44 -29.97 15.74 9.32
CA THR A 44 -31.34 15.39 9.69
C THR A 44 -32.01 16.51 10.51
N ASP A 45 -31.31 17.09 11.48
CA ASP A 45 -31.82 18.18 12.33
C ASP A 45 -32.10 19.46 11.52
N ILE A 46 -31.20 19.87 10.61
CA ILE A 46 -31.43 21.00 9.68
C ILE A 46 -32.70 20.78 8.87
N LEU A 47 -32.95 19.55 8.45
CA LEU A 47 -34.04 19.21 7.55
C LEU A 47 -35.37 19.07 8.26
N ASP A 48 -35.38 18.46 9.44
CA ASP A 48 -36.57 18.39 10.30
C ASP A 48 -37.06 19.79 10.68
N GLN A 49 -36.15 20.77 10.77
CA GLN A 49 -36.48 22.17 11.02
C GLN A 49 -36.99 22.94 9.78
N ARG A 50 -36.68 22.49 8.55
CA ARG A 50 -36.84 23.30 7.33
C ARG A 50 -37.74 22.69 6.25
N LEU A 51 -37.95 21.38 6.24
CA LEU A 51 -38.89 20.70 5.35
C LEU A 51 -40.29 20.64 5.97
N ALA A 52 -41.32 20.79 5.14
CA ALA A 52 -42.68 20.47 5.54
C ALA A 52 -42.80 18.99 5.92
N HIS A 53 -43.63 18.68 6.92
CA HIS A 53 -43.71 17.34 7.52
C HIS A 53 -43.98 16.21 6.51
N LYS A 54 -44.70 16.50 5.42
CA LYS A 54 -44.99 15.56 4.31
C LYS A 54 -43.77 15.24 3.43
N ASP A 55 -42.78 16.13 3.37
CA ASP A 55 -41.59 16.01 2.53
C ASP A 55 -40.38 15.47 3.31
N GLN A 56 -40.44 15.53 4.66
CA GLN A 56 -39.44 14.96 5.56
C GLN A 56 -39.29 13.44 5.38
N GLU A 57 -40.39 12.71 5.20
CA GLU A 57 -40.36 11.26 5.07
C GLU A 57 -39.69 10.81 3.77
N ASN A 58 -39.98 11.46 2.65
CA ASN A 58 -39.36 11.18 1.36
C ASN A 58 -37.86 11.54 1.36
N PHE A 59 -37.49 12.65 1.99
CA PHE A 59 -36.08 12.97 2.20
C PHE A 59 -35.40 11.88 3.05
N ARG A 60 -35.97 11.53 4.21
CA ARG A 60 -35.41 10.52 5.12
C ARG A 60 -35.25 9.17 4.43
N LYS A 61 -36.19 8.78 3.59
CA LYS A 61 -36.10 7.58 2.76
C LYS A 61 -34.91 7.63 1.81
N LYS A 62 -34.81 8.67 0.97
CA LYS A 62 -33.69 8.82 0.01
C LYS A 62 -32.34 8.99 0.69
N PHE A 63 -32.29 9.72 1.79
CA PHE A 63 -31.10 9.88 2.61
C PHE A 63 -30.67 8.54 3.22
N SER A 64 -31.63 7.74 3.68
CA SER A 64 -31.36 6.38 4.17
C SER A 64 -30.93 5.44 3.05
N GLU A 65 -31.53 5.51 1.87
CA GLU A 65 -31.09 4.76 0.67
C GLU A 65 -29.66 5.15 0.24
N TYR A 66 -29.32 6.43 0.30
CA TYR A 66 -27.97 6.91 -0.01
C TYR A 66 -26.95 6.50 1.06
N LEU A 67 -27.34 6.58 2.34
CA LEU A 67 -26.53 6.05 3.44
C LEU A 67 -26.34 4.55 3.33
N LEU A 68 -27.36 3.80 2.90
CA LEU A 68 -27.24 2.36 2.63
C LEU A 68 -26.25 2.11 1.50
N LYS A 69 -26.33 2.84 0.39
CA LYS A 69 -25.35 2.73 -0.71
C LYS A 69 -23.92 3.07 -0.28
N ILE A 70 -23.74 4.09 0.56
CA ILE A 70 -22.42 4.42 1.13
C ILE A 70 -21.96 3.31 2.08
N ASN A 71 -22.84 2.83 2.97
CA ASN A 71 -22.53 1.78 3.93
C ASN A 71 -22.25 0.43 3.26
N GLU A 72 -22.94 0.09 2.17
CA GLU A 72 -22.68 -1.09 1.35
C GLU A 72 -21.30 -1.00 0.68
N LYS A 73 -20.91 0.19 0.19
CA LYS A 73 -19.53 0.45 -0.27
C LYS A 73 -18.51 0.44 0.88
N MET A 74 -18.94 0.73 2.11
CA MET A 74 -18.10 0.73 3.33
C MET A 74 -18.13 -0.57 4.13
N ASN A 75 -18.79 -1.62 3.63
CA ASN A 75 -18.73 -2.97 4.23
C ASN A 75 -17.30 -3.54 4.25
N TYR A 76 -16.38 -2.95 3.47
CA TYR A 76 -14.96 -3.26 3.51
C TYR A 76 -14.34 -3.09 4.89
N GLY A 77 -14.79 -2.14 5.72
CA GLY A 77 -14.21 -1.96 7.07
C GLY A 77 -14.31 -3.23 7.93
N LYS A 78 -15.41 -3.98 7.82
CA LYS A 78 -15.61 -5.24 8.56
C LYS A 78 -14.93 -6.42 7.87
N GLU A 79 -15.00 -6.51 6.56
CA GLU A 79 -14.29 -7.55 5.80
C GLU A 79 -12.77 -7.45 6.00
N PHE A 80 -12.24 -6.23 5.98
CA PHE A 80 -10.84 -5.93 6.23
C PHE A 80 -10.43 -6.25 7.67
N GLN A 81 -11.24 -5.88 8.66
CA GLN A 81 -11.00 -6.29 10.05
C GLN A 81 -10.86 -7.81 10.17
N ASN A 82 -11.69 -8.57 9.45
CA ASN A 82 -11.59 -10.03 9.44
C ASN A 82 -10.30 -10.50 8.73
N LYS A 83 -9.96 -9.92 7.57
CA LYS A 83 -8.73 -10.23 6.83
C LYS A 83 -7.46 -9.93 7.65
N LEU A 84 -7.50 -8.94 8.53
CA LEU A 84 -6.42 -8.53 9.42
C LEU A 84 -6.51 -9.09 10.85
N GLN A 85 -7.41 -10.05 11.12
CA GLN A 85 -7.63 -10.54 12.48
C GLN A 85 -6.39 -11.18 13.10
N PHE A 86 -5.43 -11.64 12.30
CA PHE A 86 -4.16 -12.18 12.78
C PHE A 86 -3.31 -11.17 13.58
N PHE A 87 -3.65 -9.87 13.58
CA PHE A 87 -3.04 -8.84 14.43
C PHE A 87 -3.65 -8.72 15.85
N GLU A 88 -4.64 -9.54 16.20
CA GLU A 88 -5.39 -9.42 17.46
C GLU A 88 -4.50 -9.49 18.71
N ASP A 89 -3.45 -10.30 18.69
CA ASP A 89 -2.47 -10.47 19.77
C ASP A 89 -1.54 -9.24 19.94
N ARG A 90 -1.35 -8.45 18.88
CA ARG A 90 -0.48 -7.26 18.85
C ARG A 90 -1.22 -5.94 19.09
N VAL A 91 -2.53 -5.96 19.29
CA VAL A 91 -3.36 -4.76 19.51
C VAL A 91 -2.79 -3.82 20.58
N GLU A 92 -2.28 -4.39 21.68
CA GLU A 92 -1.81 -3.62 22.82
C GLU A 92 -0.56 -2.80 22.49
N GLU A 93 0.22 -3.18 21.47
CA GLU A 93 1.35 -2.40 20.96
C GLU A 93 0.89 -0.98 20.56
N VAL A 94 -0.16 -0.92 19.73
CA VAL A 94 -0.72 0.32 19.22
C VAL A 94 -1.48 1.08 20.31
N LEU A 95 -2.26 0.40 21.15
CA LEU A 95 -2.97 1.04 22.25
C LEU A 95 -2.01 1.66 23.27
N SER A 96 -0.89 1.00 23.56
CA SER A 96 0.19 1.56 24.39
C SER A 96 0.72 2.86 23.78
N ASP A 97 0.93 2.91 22.47
CA ASP A 97 1.40 4.13 21.80
C ASP A 97 0.35 5.25 21.85
N PHE A 98 -0.95 4.93 21.75
CA PHE A 98 -2.03 5.89 22.04
C PHE A 98 -1.97 6.42 23.49
N ARG A 99 -1.67 5.56 24.48
CA ARG A 99 -1.47 5.99 25.89
C ARG A 99 -0.24 6.87 26.07
N LYS A 100 0.79 6.73 25.24
CA LYS A 100 2.00 7.57 25.27
C LYS A 100 1.85 8.91 24.53
N LEU A 101 0.75 9.12 23.80
CA LEU A 101 0.53 10.37 23.09
C LEU A 101 0.60 11.59 24.01
N ASN A 102 1.40 12.56 23.59
CA ASN A 102 1.59 13.83 24.26
C ASN A 102 0.88 14.94 23.47
N PHE A 103 0.09 15.75 24.18
CA PHE A 103 -0.71 16.84 23.63
C PHE A 103 -0.10 18.23 23.91
N GLY A 104 1.12 18.28 24.45
CA GLY A 104 1.88 19.51 24.70
C GLY A 104 2.28 20.23 23.41
N LEU A 105 2.28 21.58 23.44
CA LEU A 105 2.56 22.42 22.27
C LEU A 105 4.02 22.34 21.80
N LYS A 106 4.98 22.13 22.71
CA LYS A 106 6.43 22.15 22.41
C LYS A 106 6.87 20.97 21.56
N ASP A 107 6.23 19.82 21.74
CA ASP A 107 6.62 18.58 21.07
C ASP A 107 5.94 18.42 19.72
N ASN A 108 4.94 19.25 19.41
CA ASN A 108 4.18 19.15 18.17
C ASN A 108 4.89 19.76 16.96
N LEU A 109 6.07 20.37 17.07
CA LEU A 109 6.76 20.95 15.91
C LEU A 109 7.04 19.88 14.83
N CYS A 110 6.51 20.10 13.62
CA CYS A 110 6.90 19.34 12.42
C CYS A 110 8.33 19.75 12.06
N LYS A 111 9.31 18.89 12.32
CA LYS A 111 10.73 19.15 12.04
C LYS A 111 11.29 18.24 10.95
N ASP A 112 10.53 17.28 10.45
CA ASP A 112 10.95 16.34 9.41
C ASP A 112 10.33 16.74 8.06
N ASP A 113 11.13 16.81 7.00
CA ASP A 113 10.64 17.06 5.64
C ASP A 113 9.86 15.85 5.09
N LYS A 114 10.02 14.65 5.68
CA LYS A 114 9.19 13.47 5.40
C LYS A 114 7.80 13.56 6.04
N ASP A 115 7.60 14.49 6.97
CA ASP A 115 6.28 14.88 7.45
C ASP A 115 5.51 15.74 6.43
N ASN A 116 5.88 15.80 5.15
CA ASN A 116 5.12 16.57 4.16
C ASN A 116 3.72 16.01 3.84
N VAL A 117 3.35 14.85 4.42
CA VAL A 117 1.98 14.33 4.48
C VAL A 117 1.25 14.78 5.77
N ASN A 118 1.94 15.36 6.74
CA ASN A 118 1.33 16.06 7.87
C ASN A 118 0.53 17.24 7.34
N TYR A 119 -0.78 17.15 7.57
CA TYR A 119 -1.84 18.07 7.20
C TYR A 119 -1.76 19.46 7.83
N ASN A 120 -0.59 19.90 8.26
CA ASN A 120 -0.45 21.03 9.17
C ASN A 120 0.24 22.24 8.57
N LYS A 121 0.65 22.31 7.29
CA LYS A 121 1.11 23.58 6.66
C LYS A 121 2.14 24.36 7.52
N GLY A 122 3.13 23.69 8.10
CA GLY A 122 4.10 24.31 9.02
C GLY A 122 3.59 24.58 10.46
N TRP A 123 2.37 24.14 10.78
CA TRP A 123 1.83 24.10 12.14
C TRP A 123 2.22 22.81 12.86
N PRO A 124 2.16 22.79 14.21
CA PRO A 124 2.53 21.62 14.97
C PRO A 124 1.66 20.39 14.61
N ALA A 125 2.25 19.23 14.28
CA ALA A 125 1.60 17.95 13.98
C ALA A 125 0.59 17.55 15.07
N ASP A 126 -0.63 17.17 14.68
CA ASP A 126 -1.62 16.67 15.62
C ASP A 126 -1.13 15.32 16.16
N PRO A 127 -1.31 15.00 17.46
CA PRO A 127 -0.86 13.74 18.02
C PRO A 127 -1.39 12.50 17.27
N PHE A 128 -2.60 12.57 16.70
CA PHE A 128 -3.12 11.51 15.84
C PHE A 128 -2.31 11.36 14.55
N ASP A 129 -2.06 12.48 13.86
CA ASP A 129 -1.35 12.46 12.58
C ASP A 129 0.10 11.96 12.77
N LYS A 130 0.73 12.27 13.92
CA LYS A 130 2.06 11.74 14.28
C LYS A 130 2.10 10.23 14.46
N ILE A 131 1.17 9.66 15.24
CA ILE A 131 1.17 8.20 15.44
C ILE A 131 0.86 7.50 14.13
N ALA A 132 -0.08 8.00 13.32
CA ALA A 132 -0.35 7.46 12.00
C ALA A 132 0.90 7.50 11.09
N ASN A 133 1.62 8.63 11.03
CA ASN A 133 2.86 8.74 10.26
C ASN A 133 3.98 7.85 10.80
N CYS A 134 4.08 7.68 12.13
CA CYS A 134 5.06 6.77 12.73
C CYS A 134 4.82 5.34 12.24
N TYR A 135 3.56 4.90 12.22
CA TYR A 135 3.19 3.59 11.71
C TYR A 135 3.31 3.47 10.19
N ARG A 136 3.11 4.55 9.43
CA ARG A 136 3.35 4.57 7.99
C ARG A 136 4.81 4.35 7.63
N TRP A 137 5.74 5.01 8.31
CA TRP A 137 7.14 5.05 7.87
C TRP A 137 8.08 4.13 8.64
N ASN A 138 7.75 3.79 9.89
CA ASN A 138 8.67 3.13 10.81
C ASN A 138 8.11 1.87 11.47
N LYS A 139 6.83 1.56 11.29
CA LYS A 139 6.20 0.36 11.85
C LYS A 139 5.23 -0.24 10.83
N ASN A 140 4.36 -1.14 11.28
CA ASN A 140 3.39 -1.81 10.42
C ASN A 140 2.09 -1.01 10.30
N ILE A 141 1.83 -0.45 9.12
CA ILE A 141 0.61 0.33 8.85
C ILE A 141 -0.68 -0.52 8.88
N PHE A 142 -0.62 -1.79 8.50
CA PHE A 142 -1.76 -2.71 8.57
C PHE A 142 -2.21 -2.97 10.01
N LEU A 143 -1.26 -3.18 10.93
CA LEU A 143 -1.53 -3.31 12.37
C LEU A 143 -2.21 -2.04 12.91
N PHE A 144 -1.71 -0.86 12.55
CA PHE A 144 -2.32 0.41 12.95
C PHE A 144 -3.75 0.53 12.43
N ASN A 145 -3.96 0.24 11.15
CA ASN A 145 -5.28 0.25 10.52
C ASN A 145 -6.25 -0.73 11.19
N TYR A 146 -5.80 -1.95 11.49
CA TYR A 146 -6.60 -2.94 12.21
C TYR A 146 -7.06 -2.41 13.57
N VAL A 147 -6.14 -1.85 14.38
CA VAL A 147 -6.47 -1.33 15.72
C VAL A 147 -7.38 -0.12 15.65
N VAL A 148 -7.11 0.82 14.74
CA VAL A 148 -7.93 2.02 14.56
C VAL A 148 -9.35 1.66 14.13
N LEU A 149 -9.53 0.62 13.32
CA LEU A 149 -10.85 0.14 12.91
C LEU A 149 -11.58 -0.64 14.01
N SER A 150 -10.89 -1.57 14.67
CA SER A 150 -11.51 -2.55 15.59
C SER A 150 -11.60 -2.09 17.06
N LYS A 151 -10.71 -1.19 17.51
CA LYS A 151 -10.59 -0.77 18.92
C LYS A 151 -10.88 0.72 19.13
N GLN A 152 -11.81 1.28 18.35
CA GLN A 152 -12.18 2.69 18.43
C GLN A 152 -12.63 3.10 19.83
N LYS A 153 -13.41 2.25 20.52
CA LYS A 153 -13.93 2.57 21.86
C LYS A 153 -12.80 2.70 22.88
N GLU A 154 -11.83 1.81 22.81
CA GLU A 154 -10.64 1.76 23.66
C GLU A 154 -9.76 2.99 23.40
N ILE A 155 -9.51 3.34 22.13
CA ILE A 155 -8.80 4.57 21.75
C ILE A 155 -9.51 5.80 22.35
N ILE A 156 -10.84 5.87 22.23
CA ILE A 156 -11.61 6.98 22.81
C ILE A 156 -11.54 6.97 24.35
N SER A 157 -11.54 5.81 25.01
CA SER A 157 -11.37 5.71 26.47
C SER A 157 -10.02 6.29 26.92
N ILE A 158 -8.94 5.88 26.26
CA ILE A 158 -7.57 6.39 26.52
C ILE A 158 -7.53 7.92 26.42
N LEU A 159 -8.20 8.50 25.41
CA LEU A 159 -8.26 9.96 25.25
C LEU A 159 -9.11 10.66 26.31
N ASN A 160 -10.14 10.00 26.83
CA ASN A 160 -11.01 10.56 27.86
C ASN A 160 -10.33 10.52 29.24
N GLU A 161 -9.50 9.51 29.51
CA GLU A 161 -8.70 9.37 30.73
C GLU A 161 -7.57 10.40 30.81
N LYS A 162 -7.08 10.87 29.66
CA LYS A 162 -6.08 11.94 29.61
C LYS A 162 -6.71 13.29 29.96
N SER A 163 -6.01 14.06 30.80
CA SER A 163 -6.33 15.46 31.09
C SER A 163 -5.94 16.37 29.92
N ILE A 164 -6.71 16.29 28.82
CA ILE A 164 -6.53 17.09 27.61
C ILE A 164 -7.62 18.17 27.47
N PRO A 165 -7.28 19.37 26.96
CA PRO A 165 -8.26 20.38 26.58
C PRO A 165 -9.32 19.84 25.60
N GLU A 166 -10.58 20.24 25.79
CA GLU A 166 -11.72 19.72 25.02
C GLU A 166 -11.62 20.04 23.52
N ASP A 167 -11.06 21.18 23.16
CA ASP A 167 -10.78 21.56 21.77
C ASP A 167 -9.80 20.58 21.09
N LYS A 168 -8.72 20.20 21.79
CA LYS A 168 -7.76 19.19 21.30
C LYS A 168 -8.39 17.81 21.18
N ARG A 169 -9.20 17.41 22.17
CA ARG A 169 -9.95 16.14 22.12
C ARG A 169 -10.90 16.09 20.93
N LYS A 170 -11.65 17.17 20.69
CA LYS A 170 -12.57 17.30 19.56
C LYS A 170 -11.83 17.27 18.22
N ASN A 171 -10.66 17.90 18.14
CA ASN A 171 -9.83 17.86 16.95
C ASN A 171 -9.31 16.43 16.67
N PHE A 172 -8.80 15.75 17.69
CA PHE A 172 -8.36 14.36 17.58
C PHE A 172 -9.48 13.46 17.06
N LYS A 173 -10.67 13.50 17.67
CA LYS A 173 -11.84 12.70 17.23
C LYS A 173 -12.19 12.98 15.77
N LYS A 174 -12.13 14.24 15.35
CA LYS A 174 -12.34 14.64 13.94
C LYS A 174 -11.26 14.10 13.01
N ARG A 175 -10.00 14.06 13.43
CA ARG A 175 -8.86 13.48 12.68
C ARG A 175 -9.00 11.98 12.54
N LEU A 176 -9.29 11.27 13.63
CA LEU A 176 -9.60 9.84 13.65
C LEU A 176 -10.74 9.51 12.68
N GLY A 177 -11.86 10.24 12.74
CA GLY A 177 -12.98 10.05 11.80
C GLY A 177 -12.62 10.29 10.33
N ARG A 178 -11.69 11.22 10.03
CA ARG A 178 -11.15 11.39 8.67
C ARG A 178 -10.23 10.27 8.26
N TYR A 179 -9.48 9.72 9.19
CA TYR A 179 -8.58 8.61 8.92
C TYR A 179 -9.38 7.35 8.58
N LEU A 180 -10.37 7.00 9.40
CA LEU A 180 -11.23 5.82 9.18
C LEU A 180 -11.84 5.79 7.77
N LEU A 181 -12.36 6.92 7.30
CA LEU A 181 -12.96 6.99 5.96
C LEU A 181 -11.94 6.82 4.83
N ARG A 182 -10.71 7.35 5.03
CA ARG A 182 -9.62 7.15 4.06
C ARG A 182 -9.14 5.72 4.04
N VAL A 183 -9.07 5.08 5.20
CA VAL A 183 -8.72 3.67 5.34
C VAL A 183 -9.71 2.80 4.56
N GLU A 184 -11.00 3.01 4.78
CA GLU A 184 -12.06 2.28 4.06
C GLU A 184 -12.01 2.49 2.54
N GLU A 185 -11.88 3.74 2.08
CA GLU A 185 -11.80 4.04 0.65
C GLU A 185 -10.50 3.54 0.01
N GLY A 186 -9.36 3.76 0.66
CA GLY A 186 -8.04 3.32 0.21
C GLY A 186 -7.95 1.80 0.09
N MET A 187 -8.63 1.06 0.96
CA MET A 187 -8.73 -0.40 0.89
C MET A 187 -9.64 -0.87 -0.21
N SER A 188 -10.83 -0.26 -0.35
CA SER A 188 -11.73 -0.58 -1.46
C SER A 188 -11.01 -0.39 -2.80
N ASN A 189 -10.33 0.75 -2.96
CA ASN A 189 -9.57 1.06 -4.16
C ASN A 189 -8.37 0.12 -4.34
N GLY A 190 -7.63 -0.17 -3.25
CA GLY A 190 -6.50 -1.10 -3.26
C GLY A 190 -6.93 -2.50 -3.69
N GLN A 191 -8.04 -2.99 -3.17
CA GLN A 191 -8.59 -4.31 -3.52
C GLN A 191 -9.08 -4.37 -4.97
N GLU A 192 -9.80 -3.33 -5.43
CA GLU A 192 -10.21 -3.19 -6.84
C GLU A 192 -8.99 -3.18 -7.77
N PHE A 193 -7.93 -2.49 -7.35
CA PHE A 193 -6.68 -2.38 -8.10
C PHE A 193 -5.91 -3.71 -8.17
N LEU A 194 -5.81 -4.42 -7.05
CA LEU A 194 -5.05 -5.66 -6.94
C LEU A 194 -5.74 -6.83 -7.66
N LYS A 195 -7.08 -6.83 -7.73
CA LYS A 195 -7.90 -7.88 -8.38
C LYS A 195 -7.63 -9.29 -7.85
N THR A 196 -7.24 -9.43 -6.59
CA THR A 196 -7.00 -10.73 -5.94
C THR A 196 -7.36 -10.70 -4.45
N ASP A 197 -7.89 -11.81 -3.94
CA ASP A 197 -8.18 -12.03 -2.52
C ASP A 197 -7.03 -12.70 -1.77
N SER A 198 -5.87 -12.92 -2.42
CA SER A 198 -4.68 -13.49 -1.77
C SER A 198 -3.91 -12.49 -0.90
N ALA A 199 -4.08 -11.21 -1.17
CA ALA A 199 -3.40 -10.13 -0.51
C ALA A 199 -4.37 -9.01 -0.17
N VAL A 200 -3.97 -8.19 0.80
CA VAL A 200 -4.73 -7.03 1.25
C VAL A 200 -3.99 -5.78 0.81
N ALA A 201 -4.66 -4.92 0.06
CA ALA A 201 -4.07 -3.68 -0.44
C ALA A 201 -4.74 -2.44 0.17
N PHE A 202 -3.95 -1.38 0.34
CA PHE A 202 -4.40 -0.10 0.88
C PHE A 202 -3.64 1.05 0.21
N PHE A 203 -4.37 2.03 -0.34
CA PHE A 203 -3.77 3.30 -0.76
C PHE A 203 -3.70 4.30 0.39
N ASP A 204 -2.50 4.69 0.81
CA ASP A 204 -2.24 5.68 1.87
C ASP A 204 -1.99 7.10 1.35
N GLY A 205 -2.55 7.45 0.20
CA GLY A 205 -2.36 8.77 -0.41
C GLY A 205 -3.16 9.90 0.27
N CYS A 206 -2.78 11.14 -0.02
CA CYS A 206 -3.35 12.33 0.63
C CYS A 206 -4.71 12.73 0.05
N TYR A 207 -5.76 12.74 0.89
CA TYR A 207 -7.12 13.04 0.46
C TYR A 207 -7.50 14.53 0.36
N VAL A 208 -6.63 15.43 0.83
CA VAL A 208 -7.01 16.84 0.93
C VAL A 208 -6.71 17.57 -0.37
N PRO A 209 -7.69 18.21 -1.03
CA PRO A 209 -7.40 19.18 -2.07
C PRO A 209 -6.71 20.39 -1.43
N CYS A 210 -5.38 20.42 -1.44
CA CYS A 210 -4.62 21.55 -0.94
C CYS A 210 -4.46 22.57 -2.07
N ALA A 211 -5.40 23.52 -2.15
CA ALA A 211 -5.29 24.70 -3.03
C ALA A 211 -4.01 25.54 -2.77
N TYR A 212 -3.28 25.26 -1.68
CA TYR A 212 -2.10 25.99 -1.26
C TYR A 212 -0.77 25.27 -1.55
N ALA A 213 -0.79 23.99 -1.93
CA ALA A 213 0.45 23.20 -2.01
C ALA A 213 1.23 23.37 -3.33
N LYS A 214 0.73 24.14 -4.30
CA LYS A 214 1.28 24.26 -5.67
C LYS A 214 1.55 22.91 -6.39
N ARG A 215 1.15 21.78 -5.81
CA ARG A 215 1.28 20.42 -6.33
C ARG A 215 -0.09 19.77 -6.38
N SER A 216 -0.37 19.05 -7.46
CA SER A 216 -1.50 18.10 -7.51
C SER A 216 -1.20 17.00 -6.50
N LEU A 217 -2.05 16.87 -5.47
CA LEU A 217 -1.93 15.78 -4.51
C LEU A 217 -2.50 14.53 -5.15
N ASN A 218 -1.68 13.47 -5.19
CA ASN A 218 -2.03 12.21 -5.79
C ASN A 218 -2.48 11.25 -4.68
N HIS A 219 -3.77 10.92 -4.66
CA HIS A 219 -4.39 10.04 -3.66
C HIS A 219 -3.95 8.58 -3.75
N TYR A 220 -3.23 8.20 -4.81
CA TYR A 220 -2.84 6.83 -5.12
C TYR A 220 -1.33 6.68 -5.25
N ASP A 221 -0.56 7.66 -4.75
CA ASP A 221 0.91 7.65 -4.87
C ASP A 221 1.58 6.55 -4.04
N HIS A 222 0.99 6.19 -2.90
CA HIS A 222 1.49 5.16 -2.00
C HIS A 222 0.51 3.99 -1.90
N LEU A 223 0.98 2.80 -2.28
CA LEU A 223 0.23 1.55 -2.21
C LEU A 223 0.92 0.58 -1.25
N ASP A 224 0.24 0.22 -0.17
CA ASP A 224 0.67 -0.80 0.77
C ASP A 224 -0.01 -2.12 0.41
N ILE A 225 0.75 -3.22 0.35
CA ILE A 225 0.24 -4.57 0.05
C ILE A 225 0.74 -5.55 1.11
N ASN A 226 -0.17 -6.33 1.69
CA ASN A 226 0.16 -7.41 2.60
C ASN A 226 -0.24 -8.76 2.01
N ILE A 227 0.75 -9.58 1.71
CA ILE A 227 0.59 -10.96 1.28
C ILE A 227 0.34 -11.81 2.52
N SER A 228 -0.86 -12.37 2.60
CA SER A 228 -1.35 -13.11 3.77
C SER A 228 -1.41 -14.63 3.55
N LYS A 229 -1.06 -15.08 2.34
CA LYS A 229 -1.14 -16.47 1.93
C LYS A 229 0.21 -16.90 1.35
N PRO A 230 0.85 -17.93 1.95
CA PRO A 230 2.06 -18.51 1.40
C PRO A 230 1.89 -18.95 -0.05
N GLY A 231 2.96 -18.83 -0.85
CA GLY A 231 2.98 -19.21 -2.26
C GLY A 231 2.21 -18.27 -3.19
N CYS A 232 1.80 -17.09 -2.72
CA CYS A 232 1.16 -16.10 -3.58
C CYS A 232 2.18 -15.32 -4.40
N SER A 233 1.93 -15.25 -5.70
CA SER A 233 2.69 -14.45 -6.64
C SER A 233 2.04 -13.09 -6.85
N LEU A 234 2.84 -12.02 -6.83
CA LEU A 234 2.38 -10.67 -7.12
C LEU A 234 3.14 -10.06 -8.30
N GLU A 235 2.42 -9.83 -9.40
CA GLU A 235 2.93 -9.09 -10.55
C GLU A 235 3.05 -7.59 -10.22
N ILE A 236 4.27 -7.10 -10.03
CA ILE A 236 4.59 -5.74 -9.57
C ILE A 236 4.60 -4.73 -10.71
N SER A 237 5.03 -5.14 -11.91
CA SER A 237 5.15 -4.24 -13.07
C SER A 237 3.82 -3.55 -13.39
N ARG A 238 2.72 -4.32 -13.42
CA ARG A 238 1.38 -3.78 -13.66
C ARG A 238 0.93 -2.76 -12.62
N LEU A 239 1.43 -2.80 -11.38
CA LEU A 239 1.04 -1.85 -10.33
C LEU A 239 1.42 -0.41 -10.67
N PHE A 240 2.36 -0.20 -11.59
CA PHE A 240 2.78 1.13 -12.04
C PHE A 240 2.14 1.55 -13.37
N THR A 241 1.50 0.63 -14.09
CA THR A 241 0.85 0.89 -15.38
C THR A 241 -0.67 0.92 -15.28
N ASP A 242 -1.24 -0.04 -14.57
CA ASP A 242 -2.68 -0.20 -14.42
C ASP A 242 -3.30 1.01 -13.72
N LYS A 243 -4.58 1.22 -14.01
CA LYS A 243 -5.40 2.26 -13.41
C LYS A 243 -6.78 1.70 -13.11
N ILE A 244 -7.32 2.06 -11.95
CA ILE A 244 -8.77 2.02 -11.72
C ILE A 244 -9.38 3.34 -12.18
N GLU A 245 -10.71 3.36 -12.35
CA GLU A 245 -11.44 4.52 -12.88
C GLU A 245 -11.15 5.81 -12.09
N GLY A 246 -11.02 5.70 -10.76
CA GLY A 246 -10.68 6.82 -9.88
C GLY A 246 -9.29 7.41 -10.15
N MET A 247 -8.32 6.61 -10.58
CA MET A 247 -6.97 7.07 -10.92
C MET A 247 -6.96 7.79 -12.25
N GLU A 248 -7.63 7.24 -13.27
CA GLU A 248 -7.70 7.84 -14.61
C GLU A 248 -8.35 9.22 -14.57
N ARG A 249 -9.50 9.33 -13.90
CA ARG A 249 -10.28 10.58 -13.77
C ARG A 249 -9.48 11.72 -13.15
N ASN A 250 -8.48 11.40 -12.33
CA ASN A 250 -7.66 12.35 -11.58
C ASN A 250 -6.22 12.44 -12.07
N LYS A 251 -5.85 11.68 -13.12
CA LYS A 251 -4.48 11.58 -13.66
C LYS A 251 -3.46 11.20 -12.59
N ASN A 252 -3.85 10.26 -11.73
CA ASN A 252 -3.06 9.77 -10.62
C ASN A 252 -2.26 8.52 -11.02
N GLU A 253 -1.14 8.31 -10.34
CA GLU A 253 -0.29 7.14 -10.55
C GLU A 253 0.34 6.61 -9.28
N VAL A 254 0.61 5.31 -9.25
CA VAL A 254 1.39 4.72 -8.16
C VAL A 254 2.83 5.16 -8.31
N LYS A 255 3.44 5.59 -7.20
CA LYS A 255 4.84 6.01 -7.14
C LYS A 255 5.65 5.13 -6.20
N ILE A 256 5.06 4.71 -5.09
CA ILE A 256 5.70 3.87 -4.09
C ILE A 256 4.77 2.69 -3.82
N VAL A 257 5.33 1.48 -3.84
CA VAL A 257 4.66 0.26 -3.40
C VAL A 257 5.45 -0.32 -2.23
N GLU A 258 4.85 -0.47 -1.07
CA GLU A 258 5.42 -1.23 0.05
C GLU A 258 4.76 -2.60 0.14
N ILE A 259 5.60 -3.64 0.23
CA ILE A 259 5.15 -5.03 0.19
C ILE A 259 5.52 -5.68 1.50
N TYR A 260 4.50 -6.22 2.14
CA TYR A 260 4.57 -6.93 3.40
C TYR A 260 4.25 -8.39 3.15
N SER A 261 4.96 -9.28 3.82
CA SER A 261 4.62 -10.70 3.95
C SER A 261 4.69 -11.03 5.41
N ASN A 262 3.72 -11.77 5.96
CA ASN A 262 3.89 -12.17 7.35
C ASN A 262 3.80 -10.99 8.32
N ASP A 263 3.21 -9.84 7.94
CA ASP A 263 3.28 -8.56 8.65
C ASP A 263 4.65 -7.85 8.69
N LYS A 264 5.66 -8.39 8.01
CA LYS A 264 6.97 -7.77 7.88
C LYS A 264 7.10 -7.15 6.51
N ARG A 265 7.58 -5.91 6.44
CA ARG A 265 7.96 -5.31 5.15
C ARG A 265 9.11 -6.16 4.58
N ILE A 266 9.00 -6.54 3.31
CA ILE A 266 10.01 -7.32 2.61
C ILE A 266 10.62 -6.54 1.45
N ALA A 267 9.85 -5.64 0.84
CA ALA A 267 10.31 -4.82 -0.27
C ALA A 267 9.60 -3.47 -0.32
N THR A 268 10.30 -2.48 -0.85
CA THR A 268 9.77 -1.17 -1.25
C THR A 268 10.16 -0.93 -2.70
N VAL A 269 9.19 -0.57 -3.53
CA VAL A 269 9.41 -0.24 -4.95
C VAL A 269 9.07 1.22 -5.18
N GLU A 270 10.07 2.04 -5.49
CA GLU A 270 9.89 3.48 -5.72
C GLU A 270 10.17 3.84 -7.19
N LYS A 271 9.23 4.56 -7.80
CA LYS A 271 9.34 5.09 -9.16
C LYS A 271 9.99 6.47 -9.12
N ASN A 272 11.21 6.57 -9.66
CA ASN A 272 11.98 7.80 -9.68
C ASN A 272 11.52 8.79 -10.78
N ASP A 273 12.11 9.98 -10.80
CA ASP A 273 11.77 11.03 -11.78
C ASP A 273 12.04 10.62 -13.25
N LYS A 274 12.97 9.69 -13.46
CA LYS A 274 13.27 9.09 -14.78
C LYS A 274 12.30 7.95 -15.13
N GLN A 275 11.24 7.75 -14.34
CA GLN A 275 10.24 6.69 -14.49
C GLN A 275 10.79 5.27 -14.24
N GLN A 276 12.01 5.14 -13.71
CA GLN A 276 12.59 3.84 -13.37
C GLN A 276 12.06 3.39 -12.02
N ARG A 277 11.88 2.08 -11.85
CA ARG A 277 11.41 1.45 -10.62
C ARG A 277 12.61 0.90 -9.86
N ASN A 278 12.87 1.43 -8.67
CA ASN A 278 13.91 0.95 -7.78
C ASN A 278 13.32 -0.03 -6.76
N TYR A 279 13.79 -1.27 -6.79
CA TYR A 279 13.37 -2.33 -5.88
C TYR A 279 14.40 -2.41 -4.74
N CYS A 280 13.95 -2.08 -3.53
CA CYS A 280 14.76 -2.18 -2.32
C CYS A 280 14.16 -3.22 -1.38
N PHE A 281 14.99 -4.08 -0.82
CA PHE A 281 14.61 -5.20 0.03
C PHE A 281 15.07 -4.93 1.47
N GLU A 282 14.29 -5.42 2.43
CA GLU A 282 14.69 -5.36 3.83
C GLU A 282 15.78 -6.40 4.12
N GLU A 283 16.64 -6.13 5.11
CA GLU A 283 17.75 -7.02 5.50
C GLU A 283 17.29 -8.45 5.87
N ASN A 284 16.03 -8.63 6.27
CA ASN A 284 15.47 -9.95 6.60
C ASN A 284 14.41 -10.41 5.58
N ALA A 285 14.44 -9.89 4.37
CA ALA A 285 13.50 -10.27 3.32
C ALA A 285 13.72 -11.72 2.90
N ILE A 286 12.62 -12.46 2.75
CA ILE A 286 12.60 -13.82 2.20
C ILE A 286 11.53 -13.87 1.12
N CYS A 287 11.93 -13.93 -0.14
CA CYS A 287 11.01 -13.98 -1.28
C CYS A 287 11.71 -14.43 -2.56
N ASN A 288 10.96 -14.93 -3.53
CA ASN A 288 11.47 -15.11 -4.88
C ASN A 288 11.06 -13.93 -5.75
N ILE A 289 12.01 -13.40 -6.50
CA ILE A 289 11.76 -12.36 -7.50
C ILE A 289 11.93 -13.00 -8.86
N LYS A 290 10.99 -12.77 -9.76
CA LYS A 290 11.16 -13.08 -11.18
C LYS A 290 11.13 -11.78 -11.95
N VAL A 291 12.01 -11.61 -12.92
CA VAL A 291 12.11 -10.40 -13.74
C VAL A 291 12.09 -10.79 -15.20
N ARG A 292 11.17 -10.19 -15.96
CA ARG A 292 11.07 -10.34 -17.42
C ARG A 292 11.28 -9.02 -18.13
N TRP A 293 12.05 -9.01 -19.21
CA TRP A 293 12.21 -7.86 -20.11
C TRP A 293 12.45 -8.30 -21.56
N SER A 294 12.27 -7.39 -22.52
CA SER A 294 12.61 -7.65 -23.93
C SER A 294 13.88 -6.91 -24.27
N ALA A 295 14.67 -7.52 -25.14
CA ALA A 295 15.91 -6.97 -25.66
C ALA A 295 16.02 -7.30 -27.15
N GLU A 296 16.95 -6.64 -27.84
CA GLU A 296 17.37 -7.03 -29.19
C GLU A 296 18.66 -7.84 -29.11
N ASP A 297 18.69 -9.00 -29.78
CA ASP A 297 19.90 -9.80 -29.91
C ASP A 297 20.93 -9.13 -30.86
N GLU A 298 22.11 -9.74 -31.03
CA GLU A 298 23.17 -9.22 -31.91
C GLU A 298 22.74 -9.10 -33.40
N LYS A 299 21.64 -9.76 -33.79
CA LYS A 299 21.08 -9.75 -35.14
C LYS A 299 19.89 -8.78 -35.26
N GLY A 300 19.52 -8.09 -34.18
CA GLY A 300 18.38 -7.17 -34.13
C GLY A 300 17.02 -7.88 -33.99
N ASN A 301 16.98 -9.15 -33.61
CA ASN A 301 15.73 -9.84 -33.31
C ASN A 301 15.28 -9.53 -31.88
N SER A 302 13.99 -9.28 -31.70
CA SER A 302 13.40 -9.16 -30.37
C SER A 302 13.44 -10.50 -29.64
N VAL A 303 13.96 -10.51 -28.43
CA VAL A 303 14.05 -11.67 -27.55
C VAL A 303 13.47 -11.34 -26.17
N ASN A 304 12.86 -12.34 -25.52
CA ASN A 304 12.34 -12.22 -24.16
C ASN A 304 13.36 -12.78 -23.18
N CYS A 305 13.84 -11.93 -22.28
CA CYS A 305 14.77 -12.29 -21.23
C CYS A 305 14.01 -12.51 -19.93
N PHE A 306 14.44 -13.49 -19.15
CA PHE A 306 13.93 -13.76 -17.81
C PHE A 306 15.08 -14.09 -16.88
N ILE A 307 15.01 -13.59 -15.65
CA ILE A 307 15.88 -14.01 -14.56
C ILE A 307 15.05 -14.16 -13.28
N SER A 308 15.35 -15.17 -12.47
CA SER A 308 14.79 -15.32 -11.13
C SER A 308 15.87 -15.30 -10.06
N PHE A 309 15.52 -14.68 -8.95
CA PHE A 309 16.34 -14.54 -7.76
C PHE A 309 15.60 -15.14 -6.58
N ASN A 310 16.30 -15.91 -5.75
CA ASN A 310 15.91 -16.14 -4.39
C ASN A 310 16.51 -15.02 -3.53
N VAL A 311 15.68 -14.34 -2.76
CA VAL A 311 16.15 -13.42 -1.72
C VAL A 311 15.97 -14.11 -0.38
N ASN A 312 17.07 -14.24 0.37
CA ASN A 312 17.04 -14.79 1.71
C ASN A 312 17.91 -13.94 2.62
N SER A 313 17.28 -13.32 3.62
CA SER A 313 17.96 -12.40 4.54
C SER A 313 18.71 -11.29 3.79
N GLY A 314 18.06 -10.72 2.78
CA GLY A 314 18.60 -9.63 1.96
C GLY A 314 19.73 -10.02 0.99
N GLU A 315 20.21 -11.27 1.05
CA GLU A 315 21.15 -11.83 0.09
C GLU A 315 20.40 -12.37 -1.13
N PHE A 316 21.01 -12.28 -2.30
CA PHE A 316 20.42 -12.68 -3.57
C PHE A 316 21.15 -13.91 -4.12
N GLU A 317 20.39 -14.90 -4.56
CA GLU A 317 20.90 -16.05 -5.30
C GLU A 317 20.16 -16.15 -6.64
N ILE A 318 20.91 -16.21 -7.75
CA ILE A 318 20.33 -16.38 -9.07
C ILE A 318 19.90 -17.83 -9.24
N GLU A 319 18.59 -18.08 -9.32
CA GLU A 319 18.04 -19.42 -9.49
C GLU A 319 18.02 -19.85 -10.96
N LYS A 320 17.65 -18.92 -11.86
CA LYS A 320 17.44 -19.24 -13.28
C LYS A 320 17.60 -18.01 -14.17
N ALA A 321 18.21 -18.17 -15.34
CA ALA A 321 18.27 -17.17 -16.41
C ALA A 321 17.87 -17.80 -17.75
N THR A 322 16.98 -17.16 -18.51
CA THR A 322 16.55 -17.65 -19.83
C THR A 322 16.41 -16.56 -20.88
N ILE A 323 16.63 -16.91 -22.15
CA ILE A 323 16.29 -16.11 -23.34
C ILE A 323 15.31 -16.92 -24.18
N ASN A 324 14.12 -16.38 -24.48
CA ASN A 324 13.02 -17.07 -25.16
C ASN A 324 12.70 -18.43 -24.54
N ASP A 325 12.66 -18.47 -23.20
CA ASP A 325 12.43 -19.67 -22.37
C ASP A 325 13.54 -20.74 -22.45
N GLU A 326 14.65 -20.48 -23.14
CA GLU A 326 15.83 -21.34 -23.16
C GLU A 326 16.83 -20.92 -22.08
N ASP A 327 17.33 -21.88 -21.30
CA ASP A 327 18.33 -21.63 -20.25
C ASP A 327 19.63 -21.10 -20.87
N VAL A 328 20.17 -20.04 -20.27
CA VAL A 328 21.41 -19.40 -20.72
C VAL A 328 22.36 -19.13 -19.58
N GLU A 329 23.64 -18.99 -19.92
CA GLU A 329 24.66 -18.56 -18.97
C GLU A 329 24.46 -17.09 -18.58
N LEU A 330 24.88 -16.74 -17.37
CA LEU A 330 24.72 -15.40 -16.81
C LEU A 330 25.45 -14.32 -17.65
N ASP A 331 26.57 -14.68 -18.29
CA ASP A 331 27.30 -13.78 -19.21
C ASP A 331 26.47 -13.38 -20.44
N GLU A 332 25.62 -14.28 -20.94
CA GLU A 332 24.78 -14.01 -22.11
C GLU A 332 23.63 -13.07 -21.73
N ILE A 333 22.98 -13.33 -20.59
CA ILE A 333 21.87 -12.50 -20.12
C ILE A 333 22.35 -11.12 -19.65
N LEU A 334 23.57 -11.02 -19.09
CA LEU A 334 24.18 -9.76 -18.66
C LEU A 334 24.29 -8.75 -19.81
N LYS A 335 24.67 -9.22 -21.02
CA LYS A 335 24.75 -8.36 -22.21
C LYS A 335 23.39 -7.75 -22.56
N LEU A 336 22.32 -8.52 -22.42
CA LEU A 336 20.96 -8.09 -22.69
C LEU A 336 20.36 -7.27 -21.55
N ALA A 337 20.80 -7.48 -20.31
CA ALA A 337 20.38 -6.70 -19.14
C ALA A 337 20.75 -5.21 -19.28
N LYS A 338 21.80 -4.87 -20.05
CA LYS A 338 22.16 -3.47 -20.37
C LYS A 338 21.06 -2.70 -21.12
N GLN A 339 20.13 -3.43 -21.76
CA GLN A 339 19.00 -2.84 -22.46
C GLN A 339 17.81 -2.58 -21.53
N ASN A 340 17.81 -3.14 -20.31
CA ASN A 340 16.80 -2.85 -19.29
C ASN A 340 17.07 -1.48 -18.67
N LYS A 341 16.25 -0.49 -19.05
CA LYS A 341 16.37 0.90 -18.57
C LYS A 341 15.38 1.25 -17.46
N ASP A 342 14.41 0.40 -17.22
CA ASP A 342 13.23 0.72 -16.40
C ASP A 342 13.31 0.20 -14.97
N MET A 343 14.33 -0.60 -14.65
CA MET A 343 14.49 -1.26 -13.37
C MET A 343 15.86 -0.98 -12.74
N LEU A 344 15.82 -0.72 -11.43
CA LEU A 344 16.98 -0.68 -10.54
C LEU A 344 16.75 -1.68 -9.40
N ILE A 345 17.80 -2.34 -8.93
CA ILE A 345 17.78 -3.18 -7.72
C ILE A 345 18.79 -2.59 -6.75
N GLU A 346 18.35 -2.25 -5.53
CA GLU A 346 19.20 -1.57 -4.53
C GLU A 346 19.90 -0.30 -5.05
N GLY A 347 19.24 0.43 -5.95
CA GLY A 347 19.77 1.65 -6.58
C GLY A 347 20.71 1.43 -7.77
N GLU A 348 21.06 0.18 -8.10
CA GLU A 348 21.93 -0.18 -9.22
C GLU A 348 21.10 -0.60 -10.45
N ALA A 349 21.58 -0.33 -11.66
CA ALA A 349 20.93 -0.87 -12.85
C ALA A 349 21.02 -2.40 -12.87
N LEU A 350 20.04 -3.10 -13.46
CA LEU A 350 20.01 -4.57 -13.47
C LEU A 350 21.35 -5.18 -13.93
N TYR A 351 21.98 -4.63 -14.96
CA TYR A 351 23.27 -5.16 -15.43
C TYR A 351 24.41 -4.95 -14.42
N GLU A 352 24.44 -3.83 -13.69
CA GLU A 352 25.47 -3.53 -12.68
C GLU A 352 25.31 -4.47 -11.49
N PHE A 353 24.06 -4.65 -11.07
CA PHE A 353 23.70 -5.59 -10.01
C PHE A 353 24.14 -7.01 -10.33
N LEU A 354 23.86 -7.49 -11.55
CA LEU A 354 24.25 -8.83 -12.01
C LEU A 354 25.78 -8.98 -12.17
N GLU A 355 26.47 -7.93 -12.63
CA GLU A 355 27.93 -7.94 -12.78
C GLU A 355 28.64 -8.06 -11.43
N ARG A 356 28.13 -7.38 -10.39
CA ARG A 356 28.62 -7.52 -9.02
C ARG A 356 28.47 -8.93 -8.49
N ASP A 357 27.33 -9.57 -8.76
CA ASP A 357 27.06 -10.94 -8.33
C ASP A 357 27.98 -11.95 -9.04
N LEU A 358 28.19 -11.76 -10.34
CA LEU A 358 29.20 -12.49 -11.12
C LEU A 358 30.61 -12.35 -10.54
N GLU A 359 31.03 -11.15 -10.12
CA GLU A 359 32.35 -10.95 -9.51
C GLU A 359 32.49 -11.70 -8.18
N HIS A 360 31.41 -11.80 -7.41
CA HIS A 360 31.35 -12.56 -6.17
C HIS A 360 31.45 -14.07 -6.45
N VAL A 361 30.66 -14.58 -7.42
CA VAL A 361 30.70 -15.98 -7.86
C VAL A 361 32.05 -16.35 -8.45
N LEU A 362 32.65 -15.53 -9.32
CA LEU A 362 33.98 -15.77 -9.90
C LEU A 362 35.11 -15.71 -8.85
N CYS A 363 34.94 -14.98 -7.75
CA CYS A 363 35.85 -15.02 -6.61
C CYS A 363 35.73 -16.33 -5.81
N GLU A 364 34.54 -16.94 -5.76
CA GLU A 364 34.31 -18.23 -5.11
C GLU A 364 34.65 -19.42 -6.02
N GLU A 365 34.35 -19.36 -7.31
CA GLU A 365 34.68 -20.38 -8.33
C GLU A 365 36.18 -20.45 -8.63
N LYS A 366 36.94 -19.35 -8.47
CA LYS A 366 38.41 -19.43 -8.46
C LYS A 366 38.95 -20.32 -7.32
N LYS A 367 38.12 -20.70 -6.34
CA LYS A 367 38.44 -21.74 -5.36
C LYS A 367 37.96 -23.14 -5.76
N ASN A 368 37.03 -23.28 -6.72
CA ASN A 368 36.39 -24.54 -7.11
C ASN A 368 36.33 -24.69 -8.65
N VAL A 369 37.36 -25.30 -9.23
CA VAL A 369 37.66 -25.33 -10.66
C VAL A 369 36.88 -26.42 -11.45
N GLN A 370 36.32 -26.01 -12.60
CA GLN A 370 36.15 -26.71 -13.92
C GLN A 370 34.85 -27.44 -14.36
N PRO A 371 34.49 -27.38 -15.67
CA PRO A 371 33.12 -27.53 -16.19
C PRO A 371 32.88 -28.72 -17.15
N GLN A 372 31.62 -29.17 -17.31
CA GLN A 372 31.14 -29.89 -18.51
C GLN A 372 29.67 -29.60 -18.92
N LYS A 373 29.54 -29.13 -20.18
CA LYS A 373 28.42 -28.93 -21.14
C LYS A 373 27.49 -30.16 -21.37
N LYS A 374 26.29 -30.18 -22.01
CA LYS A 374 25.31 -29.25 -22.68
C LYS A 374 24.02 -30.04 -23.10
N GLU A 375 23.01 -29.31 -23.61
CA GLU A 375 21.91 -29.65 -24.59
C GLU A 375 20.57 -30.19 -24.03
N VAL A 376 19.39 -29.50 -24.02
CA VAL A 376 18.54 -28.65 -24.92
C VAL A 376 17.62 -29.44 -25.88
N VAL A 377 16.28 -29.20 -25.83
CA VAL A 377 15.32 -29.07 -26.98
C VAL A 377 13.99 -28.39 -26.52
N THR A 378 13.37 -27.62 -27.43
CA THR A 378 12.47 -26.43 -27.36
C THR A 378 11.01 -26.61 -27.83
N THR A 379 10.10 -25.64 -27.55
CA THR A 379 9.03 -25.03 -28.43
C THR A 379 8.06 -24.06 -27.65
N PRO A 380 7.32 -23.10 -28.28
CA PRO A 380 7.35 -21.66 -27.94
C PRO A 380 6.01 -20.94 -27.56
N SER A 381 6.08 -19.68 -27.05
CA SER A 381 5.38 -18.45 -27.55
C SER A 381 4.76 -17.46 -26.52
N SER A 382 5.08 -16.15 -26.71
CA SER A 382 4.33 -14.87 -26.45
C SER A 382 4.74 -13.93 -25.29
N ILE A 383 4.53 -12.62 -25.50
CA ILE A 383 5.25 -11.44 -24.96
C ILE A 383 4.58 -10.83 -23.70
N LEU A 384 5.36 -10.56 -22.63
CA LEU A 384 5.00 -9.70 -21.46
C LEU A 384 6.25 -9.27 -20.65
N HIS A 385 6.18 -8.13 -19.94
CA HIS A 385 7.18 -7.68 -18.94
C HIS A 385 6.58 -7.76 -17.56
N ASP A 386 6.92 -8.84 -16.86
CA ASP A 386 6.35 -9.16 -15.56
C ASP A 386 7.49 -9.24 -14.54
N VAL A 387 7.31 -8.53 -13.43
CA VAL A 387 8.09 -8.81 -12.22
C VAL A 387 7.15 -9.49 -11.25
N GLU A 388 7.43 -10.72 -10.84
CA GLU A 388 6.61 -11.47 -9.87
C GLU A 388 7.37 -11.60 -8.54
N LEU A 389 6.68 -11.38 -7.42
CA LEU A 389 7.17 -11.70 -6.07
C LEU A 389 6.37 -12.86 -5.46
N ASP A 390 7.06 -13.94 -5.09
CA ASP A 390 6.45 -15.12 -4.47
C ASP A 390 6.92 -15.29 -3.01
N GLU A 391 5.98 -15.54 -2.09
CA GLU A 391 6.31 -15.97 -0.70
C GLU A 391 6.74 -17.44 -0.69
N VAL A 392 7.88 -17.73 -0.05
CA VAL A 392 8.38 -19.11 0.10
C VAL A 392 7.63 -19.80 1.24
N SER A 393 6.96 -20.92 0.96
CA SER A 393 6.44 -21.80 2.02
C SER A 393 7.59 -22.54 2.69
N GLU A 394 7.80 -22.38 3.99
CA GLU A 394 8.67 -23.28 4.76
C GLU A 394 8.08 -24.70 4.74
N GLU A 395 8.53 -25.52 3.79
CA GLU A 395 8.43 -26.98 3.89
C GLU A 395 9.46 -27.65 2.97
N LYS A 396 10.69 -27.83 3.47
CA LYS A 396 11.51 -29.02 3.14
C LYS A 396 12.32 -29.49 4.34
N ASP A 397 11.97 -30.69 4.78
CA ASP A 397 12.69 -31.56 5.68
C ASP A 397 14.21 -31.55 5.46
N ILE A 398 14.95 -31.02 6.43
CA ILE A 398 16.35 -31.42 6.64
C ILE A 398 16.33 -32.62 7.59
N ILE A 399 16.22 -33.83 7.03
CA ILE A 399 16.53 -35.07 7.75
C ILE A 399 17.77 -35.73 7.12
N ASN A 400 18.83 -35.72 7.93
CA ASN A 400 19.97 -36.64 7.98
C ASN A 400 20.92 -36.75 6.78
N ARG A 401 22.16 -36.31 7.04
CA ARG A 401 23.34 -37.20 7.08
C ARG A 401 24.49 -36.50 7.79
N GLY A 402 25.03 -37.13 8.84
CA GLY A 402 26.33 -36.76 9.41
C GLY A 402 26.45 -36.75 10.92
N ARG A 403 26.11 -37.85 11.60
CA ARG A 403 26.61 -38.11 12.97
C ARG A 403 28.13 -38.23 12.93
N ILE A 404 28.85 -37.41 13.69
CA ILE A 404 30.08 -37.80 14.39
C ILE A 404 30.02 -37.25 15.83
N PRO A 405 30.18 -38.09 16.88
CA PRO A 405 30.06 -37.68 18.27
C PRO A 405 31.44 -37.41 18.90
N TRP A 406 31.58 -36.36 19.71
CA TRP A 406 32.68 -36.27 20.68
C TRP A 406 32.22 -35.64 22.00
N PHE A 407 32.24 -36.47 23.05
CA PHE A 407 32.47 -36.14 24.47
C PHE A 407 33.85 -35.44 24.60
N PHE A 408 34.18 -34.59 25.58
CA PHE A 408 34.18 -34.70 27.06
C PHE A 408 34.03 -33.28 27.67
N GLY A 409 33.36 -33.08 28.82
CA GLY A 409 33.86 -33.33 30.18
C GLY A 409 34.76 -32.16 30.64
N SER A 410 34.36 -31.28 31.54
CA SER A 410 34.18 -31.51 32.99
C SER A 410 33.35 -30.40 33.62
#